data_AF-A0A7C3Y395-F1
#
_entry.id   AF-A0A7C3Y395-F1
#
_cell.length_a   1.000
_cell.length_b   1.000
_cell.length_c   1.000
_cell.angle_alpha   90.00
_cell.angle_beta   90.00
_cell.angle_gamma   90.00
#
_symmetry.space_group_name_H-M   'P 1'
#
loop_
_entity.id
_entity.type
_entity.pdbx_description
1 polymer ?
#
loop_
_entity_poly.entity_id
_entity_poly.type
_entity_poly.pdbx_seq_one_letter_code
_entity_poly.pdbx_strand_id
1 'polypeptide(L)' 'MPSYVYLLECRDGTLYCGWTNDLRARLADHQGGR' A
#
# COMPACT_ATOMS: atom_id res chain seq x y z
N MET A 1 10.44 7.53 -13.67
CA MET A 1 10.24 6.35 -12.81
C MET A 1 8.78 5.94 -12.88
N PRO A 2 8.46 4.64 -12.98
CA PRO A 2 7.07 4.18 -12.99
C PRO A 2 6.39 4.53 -11.66
N SER A 3 5.11 4.85 -11.72
CA SER A 3 4.25 5.11 -10.56
C SER A 3 3.02 4.23 -10.67
N TYR A 4 2.66 3.60 -9.55
CA TYR A 4 1.56 2.66 -9.45
C TYR A 4 0.50 3.23 -8.53
N VAL A 5 -0.76 3.14 -8.93
CA VAL A 5 -1.91 3.30 -8.04
C VAL A 5 -2.32 1.91 -7.57
N TYR A 6 -2.67 1.78 -6.29
CA TYR A 6 -3.04 0.50 -5.69
C TYR A 6 -4.21 0.63 -4.71
N LEU A 7 -4.86 -0.51 -4.50
CA LEU A 7 -5.81 -0.76 -3.43
C LEU A 7 -5.27 -1.91 -2.57
N LEU A 8 -5.35 -1.76 -1.26
CA LEU A 8 -4.98 -2.75 -0.25
C LEU A 8 -6.22 -3.08 0.58
N GLU A 9 -6.49 -4.36 0.77
CA GLU A 9 -7.54 -4.81 1.70
C GLU A 9 -6.93 -4.99 3.08
N CYS A 10 -7.42 -4.21 4.04
CA CYS A 10 -7.04 -4.28 5.43
C CYS A 10 -7.71 -5.48 6.12
N ARG A 11 -7.17 -5.87 7.28
CA ARG A 11 -7.71 -6.98 8.08
C ARG A 11 -9.19 -6.79 8.47
N ASP A 12 -9.64 -5.56 8.62
CA ASP A 12 -11.02 -5.20 8.97
C ASP A 12 -11.96 -5.15 7.75
N GLY A 13 -11.47 -5.52 6.56
CA GLY A 13 -12.22 -5.48 5.30
C GLY A 13 -12.31 -4.08 4.68
N THR A 14 -11.65 -3.07 5.27
CA THR A 14 -11.57 -1.74 4.65
C THR A 14 -10.57 -1.74 3.49
N LEU A 15 -10.80 -0.86 2.51
CA LEU A 15 -9.88 -0.66 1.40
C LEU A 15 -9.04 0.60 1.62
N TYR A 16 -7.73 0.43 1.61
CA TYR A 16 -6.74 1.50 1.62
C TYR A 16 -6.27 1.80 0.20
N CYS A 17 -6.43 3.04 -0.27
CA CYS A 17 -5.92 3.46 -1.57
C CYS A 17 -4.63 4.27 -1.43
N GLY A 18 -3.74 4.15 -2.40
CA GLY A 18 -2.52 4.93 -2.45
C GLY A 18 -1.80 4.85 -3.77
N TRP A 19 -0.67 5.54 -3.84
CA TRP A 19 0.25 5.45 -4.96
C TRP A 19 1.68 5.34 -4.47
N THR A 20 2.55 4.72 -5.27
CA THR A 20 3.98 4.57 -4.97
C THR A 20 4.76 4.23 -6.24
N ASN A 21 6.06 4.50 -6.25
CA ASN A 21 7.01 3.97 -7.21
C ASN A 21 7.63 2.63 -6.76
N ASP A 22 7.45 2.24 -5.50
CA ASP A 22 7.88 0.97 -4.90
C ASP A 22 6.77 0.35 -4.04
N LEU A 23 6.12 -0.70 -4.56
CA LEU A 23 5.05 -1.41 -3.87
C LEU A 23 5.55 -2.26 -2.70
N ARG A 24 6.77 -2.81 -2.78
CA ARG A 24 7.31 -3.71 -1.75
C ARG A 24 7.64 -2.93 -0.49
N ALA A 25 8.35 -1.82 -0.64
CA ALA A 25 8.64 -0.92 0.48
C ALA A 25 7.35 -0.42 1.13
N ARG A 26 6.37 -0.02 0.30
CA ARG A 26 5.10 0.52 0.79
C ARG A 26 4.24 -0.50 1.56
N LEU A 27 4.23 -1.74 1.11
CA LEU A 27 3.51 -2.82 1.79
C LEU A 27 4.14 -3.15 3.15
N ALA A 28 5.48 -3.21 3.22
CA ALA A 28 6.20 -3.47 4.46
C ALA A 28 5.95 -2.37 5.50
N ASP A 29 5.94 -1.11 5.07
CA ASP A 29 5.65 0.04 5.93
C ASP A 29 4.22 -0.02 6.49
N HIS A 30 3.23 -0.30 5.64
CA HIS A 30 1.84 -0.42 6.04
C HIS A 30 1.64 -1.56 7.05
N GLN A 31 2.27 -2.72 6.82
CA GLN A 31 2.27 -3.85 7.76
C GLN A 31 2.96 -3.53 9.09
N GLY A 32 3.94 -2.63 9.07
CA GLY A 32 4.63 -2.12 10.26
C GLY A 32 3.90 -0.99 11.00
N GLY A 33 2.71 -0.58 10.53
CA GLY A 33 1.90 0.49 11.14
C GLY A 33 2.36 1.92 10.78
N ARG A 34 3.02 2.09 9.63
CA ARG A 34 3.55 3.37 9.12
C ARG A 34 2.87 3.84 7.85
#